data_AF-T0HNL4-F1
#
_entry.id   AF-T0HNL4-F1
#
_cell.length_a   1.000
_cell.length_b   1.000
_cell.length_c   1.000
_cell.angle_alpha   90.00
_cell.angle_beta   90.00
_cell.angle_gamma   90.00
#
_symmetry.space_group_name_H-M   'P 1'
#
loop_
_entity.id
_entity.type
_entity.pdbx_description
1 polymer ?
#
loop_
_entity_poly.entity_id
_entity_poly.type
_entity_poly.pdbx_seq_one_letter_code
_entity_poly.pdbx_strand_id
1 'polypeptide(L)'
;MMTVSLLALVAAAAAATAPAHSLEIEHRGANYAVDYVTHVETRSKAIGISPSTRPSSRRCLVTAEIAVERRIQPASGGQAIASRLPGTRSFTQNHPGDCRRDGKEAAKLVASKSKAIGAHVRERASADHQDTLAAIDAARNFAVN
;
A
#
# COMPACT_ATOMS: atom_id res chain seq x y z
N MET A 1 49.85 6.27 16.23
CA MET A 1 49.01 5.58 17.24
C MET A 1 47.56 5.95 16.94
N MET A 2 46.74 4.93 16.69
CA MET A 2 45.40 5.01 16.08
C MET A 2 44.37 5.76 16.92
N THR A 3 43.61 6.66 16.30
CA THR A 3 42.27 7.06 16.73
C THR A 3 41.26 6.43 15.77
N VAL A 4 40.68 5.30 16.18
CA VAL A 4 39.55 4.68 15.48
C VAL A 4 38.30 5.49 15.83
N SER A 5 37.81 6.31 14.90
CA SER A 5 36.50 6.94 15.03
C SER A 5 35.43 5.96 14.53
N LEU A 6 34.72 5.35 15.47
CA LEU A 6 33.54 4.53 15.22
C LEU A 6 32.40 5.49 14.81
N LEU A 7 32.15 5.67 13.51
CA LEU A 7 30.95 6.35 13.04
C LEU A 7 29.75 5.42 13.20
N ALA A 8 28.79 5.87 13.99
CA ALA A 8 27.53 5.18 14.26
C ALA A 8 26.74 4.90 12.97
N LEU A 9 26.30 3.65 12.79
CA LEU A 9 25.26 3.29 11.84
C LEU A 9 23.95 3.95 12.27
N VAL A 10 23.48 4.93 11.51
CA VAL A 10 22.12 5.44 11.64
C VAL A 10 21.19 4.41 11.00
N ALA A 11 20.50 3.63 11.83
CA ALA A 11 19.39 2.80 11.38
C ALA A 11 18.28 3.74 10.87
N ALA A 12 18.03 3.71 9.55
CA ALA A 12 16.87 4.37 8.98
C ALA A 12 15.62 3.63 9.49
N ALA A 13 14.92 4.20 10.47
CA ALA A 13 13.58 3.78 10.82
C ALA A 13 12.72 3.94 9.57
N ALA A 14 12.34 2.82 8.95
CA ALA A 14 11.34 2.83 7.90
C ALA A 14 10.10 3.51 8.48
N ALA A 15 9.69 4.63 7.89
CA ALA A 15 8.48 5.32 8.29
C ALA A 15 7.33 4.32 8.21
N ALA A 16 6.86 3.83 9.37
CA ALA A 16 5.75 2.92 9.45
C ALA A 16 4.55 3.66 8.89
N THR A 17 4.17 3.32 7.66
CA THR A 17 2.93 3.83 7.07
C THR A 17 1.82 3.30 7.95
N ALA A 18 1.10 4.20 8.61
CA ALA A 18 0.00 3.82 9.49
C ALA A 18 -0.98 2.93 8.70
N PRO A 19 -1.47 1.84 9.32
CA PRO A 19 -2.41 0.95 8.66
C PRO A 19 -3.69 1.72 8.31
N ALA A 20 -4.24 1.41 7.13
CA ALA A 20 -5.48 2.02 6.68
C ALA A 20 -6.69 1.43 7.40
N HIS A 21 -6.55 0.21 7.93
CA HIS A 21 -7.51 -0.47 8.77
C HIS A 21 -6.79 -1.49 9.64
N SER A 22 -7.17 -1.60 10.92
CA SER A 22 -6.59 -2.55 11.87
C SER A 22 -7.70 -3.20 12.68
N LEU A 23 -7.47 -4.43 13.10
CA LEU A 23 -8.34 -5.18 13.99
C LEU A 23 -7.55 -6.19 14.81
N GLU A 24 -8.16 -6.68 15.89
CA GLU A 24 -7.60 -7.76 16.70
C GLU A 24 -8.44 -9.03 16.48
N ILE A 25 -7.76 -10.16 16.38
CA ILE A 25 -8.38 -11.48 16.28
C ILE A 25 -7.87 -12.35 17.42
N GLU A 26 -8.79 -12.95 18.16
CA GLU A 26 -8.48 -14.09 19.01
C GLU A 26 -8.68 -15.37 18.19
N HIS A 27 -7.64 -16.20 18.09
CA HIS A 27 -7.72 -17.50 17.42
C HIS A 27 -6.86 -18.52 18.15
N ARG A 28 -7.43 -19.70 18.44
CA ARG A 28 -6.70 -20.81 19.10
C ARG A 28 -6.01 -20.38 20.42
N GLY A 29 -6.70 -19.55 21.21
CA GLY A 29 -6.24 -19.06 22.52
C GLY A 29 -5.09 -18.03 22.47
N ALA A 30 -4.84 -17.43 21.32
CA ALA A 30 -3.84 -16.37 21.15
C ALA A 30 -4.45 -15.15 20.44
N ASN A 31 -3.94 -13.97 20.77
CA ASN A 31 -4.36 -12.70 20.15
C ASN A 31 -3.40 -12.30 19.03
N TYR A 32 -3.97 -11.77 17.96
CA TYR A 32 -3.26 -11.31 16.78
C TYR A 32 -3.73 -9.91 16.40
N ALA A 33 -2.78 -9.00 16.24
CA ALA A 33 -3.04 -7.71 15.59
C ALA A 33 -2.98 -7.93 14.07
N VAL A 34 -4.03 -7.51 13.36
CA VAL A 34 -4.11 -7.61 11.91
C VAL A 34 -4.22 -6.22 11.32
N ASP A 35 -3.21 -5.83 10.56
CA ASP A 35 -3.09 -4.54 9.91
C ASP A 35 -3.28 -4.69 8.40
N TYR A 36 -4.15 -3.86 7.83
CA TYR A 36 -4.35 -3.73 6.40
C TYR A 36 -3.70 -2.44 5.90
N VAL A 37 -2.57 -2.61 5.22
CA VAL A 37 -1.74 -1.54 4.69
C VAL A 37 -2.05 -1.32 3.22
N THR A 38 -2.18 -0.06 2.82
CA THR A 38 -2.45 0.29 1.42
C THR A 38 -1.16 0.51 0.66
N HIS A 39 -1.02 -0.13 -0.50
CA HIS A 39 0.03 0.16 -1.47
C HIS A 39 -0.59 0.88 -2.66
N VAL A 40 -0.05 2.07 -2.97
CA VAL A 40 -0.53 2.91 -4.07
C VAL A 40 0.58 3.04 -5.10
N GLU A 41 0.33 2.54 -6.31
CA GLU A 41 1.20 2.72 -7.46
C GLU A 41 0.55 3.73 -8.42
N THR A 42 1.30 4.73 -8.87
CA THR A 42 0.77 5.75 -9.78
C THR A 42 1.53 5.78 -11.09
N ARG A 43 0.79 5.86 -12.20
CA ARG A 43 1.33 5.97 -13.56
C ARG A 43 0.70 7.14 -14.29
N SER A 44 1.48 7.79 -15.15
CA SER A 44 1.00 8.88 -16.01
C SER A 44 1.34 8.61 -17.47
N LYS A 45 0.42 8.90 -18.38
CA LYS A 45 0.58 8.70 -19.82
C LYS A 45 0.04 9.89 -20.59
N ALA A 46 0.90 10.52 -21.40
CA ALA A 46 0.46 11.54 -22.35
C ALA A 46 -0.28 10.89 -23.51
N ILE A 47 -1.42 11.46 -23.88
CA ILE A 47 -2.23 11.05 -25.03
C ILE A 47 -2.57 12.29 -25.87
N GLY A 48 -2.93 12.07 -27.13
CA GLY A 48 -3.24 13.15 -28.08
C GLY A 48 -1.99 13.75 -28.74
N ILE A 49 -2.21 14.77 -29.57
CA ILE A 49 -1.18 15.38 -30.41
C ILE A 49 -0.98 16.85 -30.06
N SER A 50 0.23 17.36 -30.29
CA SER A 50 0.53 18.79 -30.16
C SER A 50 1.28 19.28 -31.39
N PRO A 51 0.57 19.55 -32.49
CA PRO A 51 1.15 20.15 -33.69
C PRO A 51 1.61 21.59 -33.41
N SER A 52 2.62 22.08 -34.14
CA SER A 52 3.13 23.45 -33.96
C SER A 52 2.17 24.54 -34.45
N THR A 53 1.29 24.23 -35.41
CA THR A 53 0.44 25.20 -36.11
C THR A 53 -1.04 25.14 -35.72
N ARG A 54 -1.42 24.31 -34.73
CA ARG A 54 -2.81 24.13 -34.29
C ARG A 54 -2.88 23.99 -32.76
N PRO A 55 -3.97 24.42 -32.09
CA PRO A 55 -4.19 24.13 -30.68
C PRO A 55 -3.99 22.64 -30.35
N SER A 56 -3.25 22.39 -29.26
CA SER A 56 -2.92 21.06 -28.80
C SER A 56 -4.14 20.31 -28.29
N SER A 57 -4.22 19.02 -28.60
CA SER A 57 -5.19 18.10 -28.00
C SER A 57 -4.54 17.23 -26.92
N ARG A 58 -3.29 17.52 -26.51
CA ARG A 58 -2.57 16.72 -25.51
C ARG A 58 -3.33 16.71 -24.20
N ARG A 59 -3.40 15.51 -23.63
CA ARG A 59 -3.93 15.24 -22.31
C ARG A 59 -2.96 14.35 -21.54
N CYS A 60 -2.94 14.50 -20.23
CA CYS A 60 -2.29 13.55 -19.34
C CYS A 60 -3.34 12.66 -18.69
N LEU A 61 -3.25 11.35 -18.93
CA LEU A 61 -3.97 10.34 -18.15
C LEU A 61 -3.11 9.96 -16.94
N VAL A 62 -3.65 10.15 -15.75
CA VAL A 62 -3.05 9.75 -14.49
C VAL A 62 -3.87 8.60 -13.93
N THR A 63 -3.23 7.51 -13.54
CA THR A 63 -3.88 6.34 -12.93
C THR A 63 -3.21 6.02 -11.61
N ALA A 64 -4.01 5.76 -10.58
CA ALA A 64 -3.56 5.20 -9.30
C ALA A 64 -4.13 3.79 -9.16
N GLU A 65 -3.26 2.81 -8.95
CA GLU A 65 -3.59 1.43 -8.65
C GLU A 65 -3.37 1.15 -7.16
N ILE A 66 -4.38 0.58 -6.53
CA ILE A 66 -4.46 0.37 -5.09
C ILE A 66 -4.46 -1.13 -4.83
N ALA A 67 -3.52 -1.59 -4.03
CA ALA A 67 -3.54 -2.93 -3.49
C ALA A 67 -3.49 -2.89 -1.96
N VAL A 68 -3.89 -4.00 -1.35
CA VAL A 68 -3.93 -4.14 0.11
C VAL A 68 -2.97 -5.26 0.51
N GLU A 69 -2.13 -4.97 1.49
CA GLU A 69 -1.29 -5.96 2.18
C GLU A 69 -1.89 -6.20 3.56
N ARG A 70 -2.07 -7.47 3.92
CA ARG A 70 -2.38 -7.88 5.28
C ARG A 70 -1.08 -8.18 6.02
N ARG A 71 -0.92 -7.63 7.21
CA ARG A 71 0.14 -7.96 8.17
C ARG A 71 -0.50 -8.53 9.43
N ILE A 72 -0.01 -9.69 9.87
CA ILE A 72 -0.49 -10.38 11.05
C ILE A 72 0.67 -10.42 12.05
N GLN A 73 0.47 -9.82 13.22
CA GLN A 73 1.43 -9.79 14.30
C GLN A 73 0.88 -10.54 15.53
N PRO A 74 1.51 -11.65 15.96
CA PRO A 74 1.17 -12.29 17.21
C PRO A 74 1.47 -11.37 18.41
N ALA A 75 0.54 -11.25 19.35
CA ALA A 75 0.71 -10.44 20.56
C ALA A 75 1.84 -10.95 21.48
N SER A 76 2.18 -12.24 21.37
CA SER A 76 3.26 -12.88 22.12
C SER A 76 4.67 -12.53 21.61
N GLY A 77 4.81 -11.72 20.56
CA GLY A 77 6.10 -11.27 20.05
C GLY A 77 6.78 -12.21 19.04
N GLY A 78 6.00 -12.97 18.26
CA GLY A 78 6.51 -13.86 17.20
C GLY A 78 6.74 -13.19 15.84
N GLN A 79 7.14 -13.98 14.84
CA GLN A 79 7.36 -13.51 13.47
C GLN A 79 6.07 -12.97 12.85
N ALA A 80 6.14 -11.74 12.34
CA ALA A 80 5.06 -11.14 11.57
C ALA A 80 4.89 -11.84 10.21
N ILE A 81 3.65 -12.01 9.78
CA ILE A 81 3.33 -12.54 8.45
C ILE A 81 2.75 -11.41 7.62
N ALA A 82 3.33 -11.14 6.45
CA ALA A 82 2.81 -10.16 5.51
C ALA A 82 2.44 -10.84 4.19
N SER A 83 1.25 -10.55 3.66
CA SER A 83 0.76 -11.11 2.41
C SER A 83 -0.12 -10.12 1.66
N ARG A 84 0.08 -9.99 0.35
CA ARG A 84 -0.80 -9.17 -0.50
C ARG A 84 -2.13 -9.87 -0.69
N LEU A 85 -3.22 -9.13 -0.48
CA LEU A 85 -4.56 -9.63 -0.75
C LEU A 85 -4.84 -9.69 -2.26
N PRO A 86 -5.69 -10.62 -2.71
CA PRO A 86 -6.06 -10.72 -4.11
C PRO A 86 -6.88 -9.51 -4.57
N GLY A 87 -6.56 -9.06 -5.79
CA GLY A 87 -7.26 -7.99 -6.49
C GLY A 87 -6.72 -6.59 -6.19
N THR A 88 -6.89 -5.70 -7.17
CA THR A 88 -6.51 -4.28 -7.07
C THR A 88 -7.70 -3.40 -7.44
N ARG A 89 -7.65 -2.13 -7.05
CA ARG A 89 -8.61 -1.09 -7.46
C ARG A 89 -7.88 0.03 -8.17
N SER A 90 -8.36 0.41 -9.35
CA SER A 90 -7.77 1.50 -10.12
C SER A 90 -8.66 2.75 -10.13
N PHE A 91 -8.03 3.91 -10.10
CA PHE A 91 -8.65 5.21 -10.31
C PHE A 91 -7.91 5.94 -11.42
N THR A 92 -8.63 6.54 -12.36
CA THR A 92 -8.03 7.27 -13.48
C THR A 92 -8.62 8.66 -13.59
N GLN A 93 -7.77 9.64 -13.90
CA GLN A 93 -8.17 11.02 -14.19
C GLN A 93 -7.44 11.56 -15.41
N ASN A 94 -8.10 12.45 -16.14
CA ASN A 94 -7.57 13.11 -17.32
C ASN A 94 -7.35 14.59 -17.01
N HIS A 95 -6.17 15.10 -17.35
CA HIS A 95 -5.78 16.51 -17.20
C HIS A 95 -5.43 17.11 -18.57
N PRO A 96 -5.80 18.36 -18.85
CA PRO A 96 -5.35 19.06 -20.05
C PRO A 96 -3.84 19.24 -20.06
N GLY A 97 -3.23 19.11 -21.23
CA GLY A 97 -1.79 19.33 -21.44
C GLY A 97 -0.92 18.13 -21.13
N ASP A 98 0.33 18.43 -20.78
CA ASP A 98 1.39 17.44 -20.59
C ASP A 98 1.38 16.75 -19.24
N CYS A 99 1.90 15.52 -19.22
CA CYS A 99 2.19 14.85 -17.96
C CYS A 99 3.39 15.52 -17.28
N ARG A 100 3.13 16.15 -16.15
CA ARG A 100 4.16 16.73 -15.29
C ARG A 100 4.95 15.62 -14.61
N ARG A 101 6.27 15.77 -14.52
CA ARG A 101 7.15 14.82 -13.83
C ARG A 101 7.17 14.96 -12.31
N ASP A 102 6.58 16.03 -11.77
CA ASP A 102 6.58 16.34 -10.34
C ASP A 102 5.53 15.54 -9.53
N GLY A 103 4.77 14.65 -10.17
CA GLY A 103 3.82 13.76 -9.49
C GLY A 103 2.61 14.45 -8.86
N LYS A 104 2.45 15.78 -9.01
CA LYS A 104 1.40 16.55 -8.32
C LYS A 104 -0.01 16.09 -8.67
N GLU A 105 -0.27 15.77 -9.94
CA GLU A 105 -1.58 15.30 -10.37
C GLU A 105 -1.89 13.89 -9.85
N ALA A 106 -0.88 13.03 -9.70
CA ALA A 106 -1.04 11.73 -9.06
C ALA A 106 -1.35 11.86 -7.56
N ALA A 107 -0.63 12.73 -6.85
CA ALA A 107 -0.92 13.01 -5.44
C ALA A 107 -2.34 13.59 -5.24
N LYS A 108 -2.76 14.53 -6.10
CA LYS A 108 -4.13 15.07 -6.08
C LYS A 108 -5.18 14.00 -6.34
N LEU A 109 -4.95 13.11 -7.31
CA LEU A 109 -5.85 12.00 -7.60
C LEU A 109 -6.02 11.13 -6.36
N VAL A 110 -4.92 10.67 -5.77
CA VAL A 110 -4.95 9.82 -4.55
C VAL A 110 -5.66 10.54 -3.40
N ALA A 111 -5.32 11.80 -3.14
CA ALA A 111 -5.97 12.60 -2.10
C ALA A 111 -7.49 12.73 -2.33
N SER A 112 -7.91 13.01 -3.58
CA SER A 112 -9.32 13.11 -3.96
C SER A 112 -10.10 11.80 -3.83
N LYS A 113 -9.39 10.66 -3.83
CA LYS A 113 -9.97 9.31 -3.73
C LYS A 113 -9.76 8.64 -2.37
N SER A 114 -9.15 9.33 -1.40
CA SER A 114 -8.87 8.83 -0.05
C SER A 114 -10.06 8.09 0.59
N LYS A 115 -11.27 8.66 0.54
CA LYS A 115 -12.49 8.00 1.05
C LYS A 115 -12.82 6.68 0.33
N ALA A 116 -12.68 6.65 -0.99
CA ALA A 116 -12.94 5.45 -1.80
C ALA A 116 -11.86 4.38 -1.62
N ILE A 117 -10.61 4.81 -1.40
CA ILE A 117 -9.49 3.93 -1.04
C ILE A 117 -9.77 3.29 0.32
N GLY A 118 -10.10 4.07 1.35
CA GLY A 118 -10.43 3.53 2.68
C GLY A 118 -11.65 2.60 2.67
N ALA A 119 -12.67 2.89 1.85
CA ALA A 119 -13.80 1.98 1.65
C ALA A 119 -13.36 0.65 1.02
N HIS A 120 -12.47 0.68 0.02
CA HIS A 120 -11.93 -0.53 -0.60
C HIS A 120 -11.12 -1.38 0.39
N VAL A 121 -10.30 -0.75 1.24
CA VAL A 121 -9.53 -1.48 2.26
C VAL A 121 -10.46 -2.20 3.23
N ARG A 122 -11.50 -1.52 3.73
CA ARG A 122 -12.48 -2.15 4.65
C ARG A 122 -13.26 -3.28 3.98
N GLU A 123 -13.64 -3.11 2.72
CA GLU A 123 -14.30 -4.16 1.93
C GLU A 123 -13.41 -5.41 1.82
N ARG A 124 -12.12 -5.22 1.46
CA ARG A 124 -11.14 -6.32 1.39
C ARG A 124 -10.92 -6.97 2.74
N ALA A 125 -10.72 -6.19 3.80
CA ALA A 125 -10.56 -6.70 5.16
C ALA A 125 -11.77 -7.53 5.62
N SER A 126 -12.99 -7.06 5.33
CA SER A 126 -14.22 -7.79 5.70
C SER A 126 -14.33 -9.14 4.98
N ALA A 127 -13.90 -9.20 3.72
CA ALA A 127 -13.91 -10.43 2.93
C ALA A 127 -12.79 -11.43 3.30
N ASP A 128 -11.75 -10.96 4.00
CA ASP A 128 -10.49 -11.67 4.23
C ASP A 128 -10.44 -12.44 5.56
N HIS A 129 -11.53 -12.42 6.34
CA HIS A 129 -11.56 -13.02 7.68
C HIS A 129 -11.15 -14.50 7.71
N GLN A 130 -11.73 -15.34 6.85
CA GLN A 130 -11.42 -16.79 6.82
C GLN A 130 -9.99 -17.06 6.36
N ASP A 131 -9.51 -16.33 5.35
CA ASP A 131 -8.15 -16.46 4.85
C ASP A 131 -7.11 -16.00 5.88
N THR A 132 -7.48 -15.05 6.74
CA THR A 132 -6.64 -14.60 7.86
C THR A 132 -6.47 -15.70 8.90
N LEU A 133 -7.56 -16.36 9.30
CA LEU A 133 -7.50 -17.49 10.23
C LEU A 133 -6.68 -18.65 9.67
N ALA A 134 -6.86 -18.96 8.38
CA ALA A 134 -6.08 -19.98 7.69
C ALA A 134 -4.58 -19.64 7.63
N ALA A 135 -4.22 -18.38 7.38
CA ALA A 135 -2.83 -17.92 7.40
C ALA A 135 -2.19 -18.05 8.80
N ILE A 136 -2.96 -17.75 9.86
CA ILE A 136 -2.51 -17.94 11.25
C ILE A 136 -2.25 -19.42 11.54
N ASP A 137 -3.19 -20.30 11.20
CA ASP A 137 -3.04 -21.74 11.43
C ASP A 137 -1.85 -22.31 10.66
N ALA A 138 -1.65 -21.89 9.41
CA ALA A 138 -0.50 -22.29 8.60
C ALA A 138 0.83 -21.89 9.25
N ALA A 139 0.97 -20.63 9.68
CA ALA A 139 2.19 -20.17 10.32
C ALA A 139 2.49 -20.86 11.66
N ARG A 140 1.44 -21.15 12.46
CA ARG A 140 1.61 -21.95 13.68
C ARG A 140 2.13 -23.35 13.39
N ASN A 141 1.59 -24.01 12.36
CA ASN A 141 2.03 -25.36 11.97
C ASN A 141 3.50 -25.39 11.52
N PHE A 142 3.99 -24.32 10.88
CA PHE A 142 5.40 -24.22 10.54
C PHE A 142 6.32 -23.94 11.74
N ALA A 143 5.81 -23.30 12.80
CA ALA A 143 6.62 -22.95 13.97
C ALA A 143 6.78 -24.10 14.99
N VAL A 144 5.95 -25.14 14.91
CA VAL A 144 6.00 -26.30 15.82
C VAL A 144 6.77 -27.50 15.24
N ASN A 145 7.26 -27.39 14.00
CA ASN A 145 8.16 -28.35 13.37
C ASN A 145 9.60 -27.83 13.42
#